data_AF-A0A830BG19-F1
#
_entry.id   AF-A0A830BG19-F1
#
_cell.length_a   1.000
_cell.length_b   1.000
_cell.length_c   1.000
_cell.angle_alpha   90.00
_cell.angle_beta   90.00
_cell.angle_gamma   90.00
#
_symmetry.space_group_name_H-M   'P 1'
#
loop_
_entity.id
_entity.type
_entity.pdbx_description
1 polymer ?
#
loop_
_entity_poly.entity_id
_entity_poly.type
_entity_poly.pdbx_seq_one_letter_code
_entity_poly.pdbx_strand_id
1 'polypeptide(L)'
;MSGDFCTQRPLFGGAIVSNFPLRFEDVSNIRQVPDHQEVFVDPTRDESLIFELLDLKADMADHGSATWFLQDLASEQDAEGTMRPLFGGAIVSNFPLRFEDVSNIRQVPDHQEVFVDPTRDESLIFELLDLKADVADHGSATWFLQDLASEQDAEGTMVLEQSGVFEADGLRFRNNPAIITTAVGQMAISKGRQGRDAQNLVKVYLANLRLKGVATDVLVTAYEPMLINPLSETAAAVGAGLAVPAAQTGRLPMAEVFKSAVSSFKVNDWSLFGAVA
;
A
#
# COMPACT_ATOMS: atom_id res chain seq x y z
N MET A 1 -20.17 -21.70 33.48
CA MET A 1 -19.09 -20.70 33.62
C MET A 1 -17.80 -21.47 33.92
N SER A 2 -17.09 -21.87 32.88
CA SER A 2 -15.80 -22.56 33.02
C SER A 2 -14.76 -21.47 33.22
N GLY A 3 -14.28 -21.28 34.45
CA GLY A 3 -13.16 -20.38 34.69
C GLY A 3 -11.95 -20.94 33.97
N ASP A 4 -11.34 -20.14 33.08
CA ASP A 4 -10.06 -20.49 32.48
C ASP A 4 -9.04 -20.65 33.61
N PHE A 5 -8.66 -21.89 33.90
CA PHE A 5 -7.63 -22.17 34.92
C PHE A 5 -6.29 -21.68 34.37
N CYS A 6 -5.84 -20.54 34.86
CA CYS A 6 -4.49 -20.05 34.61
C CYS A 6 -3.48 -20.88 35.40
N THR A 7 -2.36 -21.18 34.76
CA THR A 7 -1.24 -21.85 35.41
C THR A 7 0.03 -21.03 35.23
N GLN A 8 0.86 -21.07 36.26
CA GLN A 8 2.15 -20.40 36.26
C GLN A 8 3.14 -21.25 35.46
N ARG A 9 3.67 -20.70 34.37
CA ARG A 9 4.62 -21.39 33.48
C ARG A 9 5.98 -20.69 33.44
N PRO A 10 7.08 -21.44 33.52
CA PRO A 10 8.41 -20.89 33.30
C PRO A 10 8.58 -20.52 31.83
N LEU A 11 9.17 -19.35 31.58
CA LEU A 11 9.61 -18.86 30.28
C LEU A 11 11.14 -18.68 30.30
N PHE A 12 11.78 -18.80 29.14
CA PHE A 12 13.20 -18.64 28.88
C PHE A 12 14.06 -19.45 29.84
N GLY A 13 13.84 -20.77 29.85
CA GLY A 13 14.56 -21.69 30.74
C GLY A 13 14.23 -21.51 32.23
N GLY A 14 13.13 -20.83 32.57
CA GLY A 14 12.69 -20.56 33.93
C GLY A 14 13.25 -19.29 34.56
N ALA A 15 13.94 -18.45 33.77
CA ALA A 15 14.40 -17.14 34.23
C ALA A 15 13.23 -16.17 34.45
N ILE A 16 12.16 -16.32 33.66
CA ILE A 16 10.93 -15.51 33.75
C ILE A 16 9.76 -16.45 34.03
N VAL A 17 8.74 -15.94 34.69
CA VAL A 17 7.54 -16.72 34.98
C VAL A 17 6.30 -15.90 34.67
N SER A 18 5.37 -16.49 33.91
CA SER A 18 4.11 -15.85 33.53
C SER A 18 2.92 -16.74 33.86
N ASN A 19 1.75 -16.14 34.04
CA ASN A 19 0.51 -16.84 34.36
C ASN A 19 -0.50 -16.67 33.23
N PHE A 20 -0.81 -17.75 32.52
CA PHE A 20 -1.76 -17.74 31.43
C PHE A 20 -2.55 -19.07 31.36
N PRO A 21 -3.69 -19.10 30.64
CA PRO A 21 -4.57 -20.26 30.62
C PRO A 21 -3.89 -21.55 30.15
N LEU A 22 -4.24 -22.68 30.79
CA LEU A 22 -3.68 -24.01 30.47
C LEU A 22 -3.89 -24.45 29.01
N ARG A 23 -4.90 -23.91 28.33
CA ARG A 23 -5.27 -24.24 26.95
C ARG A 23 -4.24 -23.81 25.91
N PHE A 24 -3.35 -22.89 26.25
CA PHE A 24 -2.27 -22.48 25.38
C PHE A 24 -1.21 -23.60 25.33
N GLU A 25 -0.95 -24.12 24.14
CA GLU A 25 0.01 -25.18 23.87
C GLU A 25 1.31 -24.59 23.30
N ASP A 26 2.46 -25.09 23.74
CA ASP A 26 3.77 -24.62 23.29
C ASP A 26 4.08 -25.13 21.88
N VAL A 27 4.33 -24.17 20.98
CA VAL A 27 4.57 -24.39 19.56
C VAL A 27 6.00 -24.86 19.26
N SER A 28 6.91 -24.80 20.23
CA SER A 28 8.30 -25.29 20.09
C SER A 28 8.36 -26.79 19.80
N ASN A 29 7.30 -27.54 20.12
CA ASN A 29 7.17 -28.96 19.77
C ASN A 29 6.78 -29.19 18.29
N ILE A 30 6.35 -28.15 17.59
CA ILE A 30 5.77 -28.20 16.24
C ILE A 30 6.70 -27.54 15.22
N ARG A 31 7.37 -26.44 15.59
CA ARG A 31 8.36 -25.75 14.76
C ARG A 31 9.52 -25.24 15.60
N GLN A 32 10.66 -24.98 14.96
CA GLN A 32 11.74 -24.26 15.63
C GLN A 32 11.33 -22.83 15.93
N VAL A 33 11.50 -22.43 17.19
CA VAL A 33 11.32 -21.07 17.69
C VAL A 33 12.69 -20.58 18.17
N PRO A 34 13.14 -19.37 17.79
CA PRO A 34 14.39 -18.80 18.28
C PRO A 34 14.42 -18.67 19.81
N ASP A 35 15.58 -18.82 20.44
CA ASP A 35 15.72 -18.81 21.91
C ASP A 35 15.25 -17.52 22.61
N HIS A 36 15.13 -16.42 21.87
CA HIS A 36 14.62 -15.14 22.39
C HIS A 36 13.11 -15.00 22.26
N GLN A 37 12.41 -16.01 21.72
CA GLN A 37 10.97 -16.02 21.54
C GLN A 37 10.35 -17.29 22.13
N GLU A 38 9.15 -17.17 22.70
CA GLU A 38 8.31 -18.31 23.09
C GLU A 38 6.90 -18.11 22.55
N VAL A 39 6.37 -19.14 21.90
CA VAL A 39 5.10 -19.06 21.16
C VAL A 39 4.14 -20.12 21.68
N PHE A 40 2.95 -19.69 22.09
CA PHE A 40 1.88 -20.56 22.53
C PHE A 40 0.61 -20.31 21.72
N VAL A 41 -0.15 -21.35 21.43
CA VAL A 41 -1.40 -21.26 20.65
C VAL A 41 -2.54 -22.00 21.33
N ASP A 42 -3.75 -21.48 21.24
CA ASP A 42 -4.98 -22.19 21.59
C ASP A 42 -5.65 -22.69 20.30
N PRO A 43 -5.51 -23.98 19.95
CA PRO A 43 -6.07 -24.54 18.72
C PRO A 43 -7.61 -24.56 18.72
N THR A 44 -8.26 -24.35 19.87
CA THR A 44 -9.71 -24.37 19.99
C THR A 44 -10.36 -23.01 19.77
N ARG A 45 -9.60 -21.91 19.92
CA ARG A 45 -10.07 -20.53 19.80
C ARG A 45 -9.33 -19.69 18.78
N ASP A 46 -8.32 -20.25 18.12
CA ASP A 46 -7.46 -19.53 17.17
C ASP A 46 -6.76 -18.31 17.82
N GLU A 47 -6.45 -18.42 19.12
CA GLU A 47 -5.73 -17.40 19.88
C GLU A 47 -4.24 -17.75 19.92
N SER A 48 -3.36 -16.74 19.86
CA SER A 48 -1.92 -16.91 20.03
C SER A 48 -1.37 -15.98 21.10
N LEU A 49 -0.32 -16.44 21.78
CA LEU A 49 0.42 -15.71 22.79
C LEU A 49 1.91 -15.84 22.50
N ILE A 50 2.56 -14.71 22.26
CA ILE A 50 3.97 -14.65 21.89
C ILE A 50 4.70 -13.82 22.94
N PHE A 51 5.77 -14.38 23.50
CA PHE A 51 6.71 -13.67 24.36
C PHE A 51 8.01 -13.48 23.59
N GLU A 52 8.56 -12.27 23.60
CA GLU A 52 9.79 -11.95 22.87
C GLU A 52 10.69 -11.05 23.71
N LEU A 53 11.98 -11.37 23.75
CA LEU A 53 13.00 -10.58 24.41
C LEU A 53 13.59 -9.58 23.42
N LEU A 54 13.45 -8.30 23.73
CA LEU A 54 13.93 -7.19 22.91
C LEU A 54 15.02 -6.42 23.65
N ASP A 55 15.94 -5.83 22.89
CA ASP A 55 16.94 -4.92 23.43
C ASP A 55 16.30 -3.60 23.87
N LEU A 56 16.74 -3.08 25.02
CA LEU A 56 16.24 -1.81 25.55
C LEU A 56 16.70 -0.64 24.67
N LYS A 57 15.76 0.04 24.02
CA LYS A 57 16.01 1.32 23.33
C LYS A 57 16.10 2.46 24.35
N ALA A 58 17.33 2.91 24.62
CA ALA A 58 17.63 3.94 25.64
C ALA A 58 17.01 5.32 25.37
N ASP A 59 16.54 5.55 24.13
CA ASP A 59 16.06 6.87 23.68
C ASP A 59 14.54 7.03 23.84
N MET A 60 13.85 6.02 24.39
CA MET A 60 12.39 6.02 24.55
C MET A 60 11.97 6.32 25.99
N ALA A 61 10.99 7.22 26.16
CA ALA A 61 10.35 7.43 27.44
C ALA A 61 9.43 6.25 27.81
N ASP A 62 9.49 5.77 29.06
CA ASP A 62 8.76 4.59 29.55
C ASP A 62 7.26 4.59 29.23
N HIS A 63 6.62 5.77 29.24
CA HIS A 63 5.18 5.94 28.98
C HIS A 63 4.76 5.82 27.51
N GLY A 64 5.70 5.69 26.57
CA GLY A 64 5.42 5.57 25.14
C GLY A 64 5.94 4.27 24.50
N SER A 65 6.63 3.43 25.25
CA SER A 65 7.31 2.23 24.75
C SER A 65 6.35 1.22 24.08
N ALA A 66 5.21 0.92 24.73
CA ALA A 66 4.22 -0.01 24.17
C ALA A 66 3.59 0.51 22.88
N THR A 67 3.29 1.81 22.81
CA THR A 67 2.79 2.44 21.58
C THR A 67 3.85 2.39 20.49
N TRP A 68 5.11 2.67 20.83
CA TRP A 68 6.22 2.60 19.87
C TRP A 68 6.41 1.19 19.33
N PHE A 69 6.48 0.16 20.18
CA PHE A 69 6.65 -1.23 19.72
C PHE A 69 5.44 -1.76 18.94
N LEU A 70 4.21 -1.41 19.33
CA LEU A 70 3.03 -1.76 18.53
C LEU A 70 3.04 -1.07 17.17
N GLN A 71 3.51 0.17 17.13
CA GLN A 71 3.65 0.94 15.90
C GLN A 71 4.84 0.45 15.07
N ASP A 72 5.91 -0.03 15.69
CA ASP A 72 7.08 -0.66 15.06
C ASP A 72 6.68 -2.00 14.42
N LEU A 73 5.99 -2.89 15.15
CA LEU A 73 5.41 -4.13 14.63
C LEU A 73 4.41 -3.89 13.48
N ALA A 74 3.53 -2.90 13.61
CA ALA A 74 2.62 -2.51 12.54
C ALA A 74 3.38 -1.89 11.36
N SER A 75 4.45 -1.13 11.63
CA SER A 75 5.31 -0.55 10.60
C SER A 75 6.16 -1.59 9.91
N GLU A 76 6.58 -2.68 10.57
CA GLU A 76 7.29 -3.78 9.94
C GLU A 76 6.36 -4.57 9.01
N GLN A 77 5.11 -4.80 9.42
CA GLN A 77 4.08 -5.38 8.55
C GLN A 77 3.62 -4.44 7.41
N ASP A 78 3.69 -3.12 7.61
CA ASP A 78 3.43 -2.12 6.57
C ASP A 78 4.67 -1.82 5.68
N ALA A 79 5.89 -2.08 6.18
CA ALA A 79 7.16 -1.84 5.49
C ALA A 79 7.53 -3.02 4.60
N GLU A 80 7.14 -4.24 4.97
CA GLU A 80 7.19 -5.39 4.09
C GLU A 80 5.93 -5.36 3.22
N GLY A 81 5.94 -4.51 2.19
CA GLY A 81 4.90 -4.55 1.15
C GLY A 81 4.65 -6.01 0.74
N THR A 82 3.38 -6.35 0.53
CA THR A 82 3.02 -7.71 0.11
C THR A 82 2.89 -7.75 -1.40
N MET A 83 3.43 -8.79 -2.03
CA MET A 83 3.21 -9.04 -3.46
C MET A 83 1.75 -9.40 -3.68
N ARG A 84 1.02 -8.51 -4.35
CA ARG A 84 -0.41 -8.67 -4.61
C ARG A 84 -0.69 -8.99 -6.08
N PRO A 85 -1.57 -9.96 -6.36
CA PRO A 85 -2.04 -10.21 -7.71
C PRO A 85 -2.96 -9.08 -8.19
N LEU A 86 -2.79 -8.69 -9.45
CA LEU A 86 -3.62 -7.74 -10.18
C LEU A 86 -4.12 -8.43 -11.46
N PHE A 87 -5.30 -8.05 -11.94
CA PHE A 87 -5.91 -8.56 -13.18
C PHE A 87 -5.96 -10.09 -13.21
N GLY A 88 -6.57 -10.69 -12.19
CA GLY A 88 -6.66 -12.15 -12.05
C GLY A 88 -5.32 -12.86 -11.82
N GLY A 89 -4.27 -12.12 -11.42
CA GLY A 89 -2.92 -12.64 -11.15
C GLY A 89 -1.97 -12.62 -12.35
N ALA A 90 -2.43 -12.11 -13.49
CA ALA A 90 -1.57 -11.91 -14.66
C ALA A 90 -0.44 -10.90 -14.39
N ILE A 91 -0.69 -9.94 -13.51
CA ILE A 91 0.28 -8.96 -13.03
C ILE A 91 0.45 -9.13 -11.51
N VAL A 92 1.64 -8.82 -11.00
CA VAL A 92 1.90 -8.67 -9.57
C VAL A 92 2.61 -7.35 -9.28
N SER A 93 2.30 -6.76 -8.14
CA SER A 93 2.94 -5.53 -7.64
C SER A 93 3.00 -5.54 -6.12
N ASN A 94 3.98 -4.86 -5.54
CA ASN A 94 4.27 -4.84 -4.12
C ASN A 94 3.83 -3.53 -3.46
N PHE A 95 2.87 -3.60 -2.55
CA PHE A 95 2.42 -2.45 -1.76
C PHE A 95 1.79 -2.88 -0.42
N PRO A 96 1.62 -1.97 0.55
CA PRO A 96 1.19 -2.33 1.91
C PRO A 96 -0.23 -2.90 1.98
N LEU A 97 -0.47 -3.74 3.00
CA LEU A 97 -1.75 -4.42 3.22
C LEU A 97 -2.90 -3.48 3.59
N ARG A 98 -2.60 -2.28 4.11
CA ARG A 98 -3.62 -1.27 4.45
C ARG A 98 -4.46 -0.79 3.26
N PHE A 99 -4.01 -1.07 2.03
CA PHE A 99 -4.73 -0.75 0.81
C PHE A 99 -5.77 -1.82 0.50
N GLU A 100 -7.03 -1.53 0.79
CA GLU A 100 -8.16 -2.41 0.55
C GLU A 100 -8.62 -2.35 -0.90
N ASP A 101 -8.99 -3.50 -1.47
CA ASP A 101 -9.52 -3.58 -2.83
C ASP A 101 -11.00 -3.15 -2.87
N VAL A 102 -11.26 -2.13 -3.68
CA VAL A 102 -12.56 -1.49 -3.83
C VAL A 102 -13.52 -2.32 -4.69
N SER A 103 -13.04 -3.29 -5.47
CA SER A 103 -13.85 -4.21 -6.29
C SER A 103 -14.88 -4.98 -5.45
N ASN A 104 -14.61 -5.19 -4.16
CA ASN A 104 -15.52 -5.82 -3.20
C ASN A 104 -16.75 -4.96 -2.86
N ILE A 105 -16.66 -3.66 -3.10
CA ILE A 105 -17.65 -2.66 -2.64
C ILE A 105 -18.39 -2.05 -3.83
N ARG A 106 -17.72 -1.86 -4.96
CA ARG A 106 -18.31 -1.33 -6.20
C ARG A 106 -17.71 -2.03 -7.42
N GLN A 107 -18.47 -2.03 -8.51
CA GLN A 107 -17.93 -2.46 -9.80
C GLN A 107 -16.85 -1.48 -10.26
N VAL A 108 -15.66 -2.04 -10.53
CA VAL A 108 -14.53 -1.36 -11.14
C VAL A 108 -14.40 -1.92 -12.56
N PRO A 109 -14.14 -1.09 -13.59
CA PRO A 109 -13.91 -1.58 -14.94
C PRO A 109 -12.80 -2.63 -15.00
N ASP A 110 -12.92 -3.64 -15.87
CA ASP A 110 -11.97 -4.77 -15.94
C ASP A 110 -10.52 -4.38 -16.27
N HIS A 111 -10.31 -3.19 -16.85
CA HIS A 111 -9.00 -2.63 -17.16
C HIS A 111 -8.42 -1.77 -16.02
N GLN A 112 -9.12 -1.68 -14.88
CA GLN A 112 -8.72 -0.91 -13.71
C GLN A 112 -8.72 -1.79 -12.45
N GLU A 113 -7.74 -1.56 -11.59
CA GLU A 113 -7.66 -2.13 -10.24
C GLU A 113 -7.50 -0.96 -9.25
N VAL A 114 -8.41 -0.85 -8.29
CA VAL A 114 -8.50 0.32 -7.41
C VAL A 114 -8.36 -0.11 -5.96
N PHE A 115 -7.34 0.42 -5.29
CA PHE A 115 -7.09 0.19 -3.88
C PHE A 115 -7.15 1.49 -3.08
N VAL A 116 -7.66 1.43 -1.85
CA VAL A 116 -7.82 2.61 -0.97
C VAL A 116 -7.40 2.30 0.46
N ASP A 117 -6.80 3.27 1.14
CA ASP A 117 -6.65 3.25 2.59
C ASP A 117 -7.81 4.08 3.20
N PRO A 118 -8.86 3.45 3.73
CA PRO A 118 -10.03 4.15 4.24
C PRO A 118 -9.72 5.04 5.46
N THR A 119 -8.63 4.77 6.17
CA THR A 119 -8.25 5.53 7.37
C THR A 119 -7.51 6.83 7.04
N ARG A 120 -7.01 6.97 5.82
CA ARG A 120 -6.18 8.12 5.39
C ARG A 120 -6.64 8.77 4.08
N ASP A 121 -7.65 8.19 3.44
CA ASP A 121 -8.19 8.65 2.16
C ASP A 121 -7.16 8.61 1.00
N GLU A 122 -6.08 7.84 1.20
CA GLU A 122 -5.06 7.53 0.19
C GLU A 122 -5.63 6.50 -0.80
N SER A 123 -5.21 6.57 -2.06
CA SER A 123 -5.62 5.58 -3.06
C SER A 123 -4.51 5.25 -4.03
N LEU A 124 -4.52 4.02 -4.53
CA LEU A 124 -3.59 3.49 -5.51
C LEU A 124 -4.40 2.80 -6.61
N ILE A 125 -4.21 3.25 -7.85
CA ILE A 125 -4.96 2.80 -9.02
C ILE A 125 -3.97 2.28 -10.05
N PHE A 126 -4.27 1.10 -10.59
CA PHE A 126 -3.60 0.54 -11.76
C PHE A 126 -4.60 0.53 -12.92
N GLU A 127 -4.19 1.05 -14.07
CA GLU A 127 -5.06 1.15 -15.24
C GLU A 127 -4.30 0.71 -16.50
N LEU A 128 -4.95 -0.13 -17.31
CA LEU A 128 -4.45 -0.59 -18.60
C LEU A 128 -5.09 0.23 -19.71
N LEU A 129 -4.27 0.96 -20.46
CA LEU A 129 -4.70 1.80 -21.59
C LEU A 129 -4.04 1.35 -22.89
N ASP A 130 -4.69 1.66 -24.01
CA ASP A 130 -4.05 1.53 -25.31
C ASP A 130 -2.84 2.47 -25.42
N LEU A 131 -1.74 1.98 -26.00
CA LEU A 131 -0.53 2.77 -26.20
C LEU A 131 -0.82 4.01 -27.04
N LYS A 132 -0.60 5.20 -26.45
CA LYS A 132 -0.73 6.47 -27.17
C LYS A 132 0.50 6.72 -28.04
N ALA A 133 0.37 6.44 -29.34
CA ALA A 133 1.43 6.59 -30.33
C ALA A 133 1.85 8.05 -30.60
N ASP A 134 0.97 9.01 -30.32
CA ASP A 134 1.17 10.45 -30.45
C ASP A 134 1.91 11.07 -29.25
N VAL A 135 1.98 10.35 -28.12
CA VAL A 135 2.70 10.79 -26.93
C VAL A 135 4.12 10.24 -26.96
N ALA A 136 5.11 11.12 -26.86
CA ALA A 136 6.51 10.74 -26.81
C ALA A 136 6.84 10.03 -25.47
N ASP A 137 7.83 9.14 -25.46
CA ASP A 137 8.21 8.43 -24.22
C ASP A 137 8.59 9.40 -23.10
N HIS A 138 9.45 10.36 -23.44
CA HIS A 138 9.84 11.44 -22.54
C HIS A 138 8.66 12.34 -22.24
N GLY A 139 8.31 12.46 -20.96
CA GLY A 139 7.20 13.31 -20.50
C GLY A 139 5.81 12.70 -20.68
N SER A 140 5.70 11.41 -21.04
CA SER A 140 4.40 10.74 -21.14
C SER A 140 3.64 10.76 -19.81
N ALA A 141 4.30 10.51 -18.68
CA ALA A 141 3.68 10.65 -17.36
C ALA A 141 3.16 12.07 -17.09
N THR A 142 3.89 13.11 -17.48
CA THR A 142 3.44 14.50 -17.34
C THR A 142 2.21 14.77 -18.20
N TRP A 143 2.15 14.22 -19.41
CA TRP A 143 0.98 14.32 -20.29
C TRP A 143 -0.25 13.68 -19.65
N PHE A 144 -0.13 12.44 -19.14
CA PHE A 144 -1.23 11.75 -18.46
C PHE A 144 -1.67 12.46 -17.17
N LEU A 145 -0.74 13.05 -16.43
CA LEU A 145 -1.06 13.84 -15.24
C LEU A 145 -1.89 15.08 -15.58
N GLN A 146 -1.60 15.74 -16.71
CA GLN A 146 -2.37 16.89 -17.21
C GLN A 146 -3.73 16.50 -17.79
N ASP A 147 -3.80 15.34 -18.43
CA ASP A 147 -5.05 14.77 -18.94
C ASP A 147 -5.99 14.46 -17.77
N LEU A 148 -5.47 13.75 -16.75
CA LEU A 148 -6.17 13.46 -15.51
C LEU A 148 -6.66 14.73 -14.80
N ALA A 149 -5.86 15.80 -14.79
CA ALA A 149 -6.27 17.09 -14.26
C ALA A 149 -7.46 17.70 -14.97
N SER A 150 -7.46 17.59 -16.29
CA SER A 150 -8.51 18.15 -17.14
C SER A 150 -9.82 17.37 -16.94
N GLU A 151 -9.74 16.04 -16.81
CA GLU A 151 -10.91 15.19 -16.57
C GLU A 151 -11.53 15.39 -15.18
N GLN A 152 -10.71 15.65 -14.17
CA GLN A 152 -11.17 15.87 -12.79
C GLN A 152 -11.62 17.32 -12.50
N ASP A 153 -11.67 18.19 -13.52
CA ASP A 153 -11.93 19.64 -13.38
C ASP A 153 -11.04 20.25 -12.28
N ALA A 154 -9.78 19.79 -12.22
CA ALA A 154 -8.86 20.10 -11.15
C ALA A 154 -8.33 21.53 -11.30
N GLU A 155 -8.67 22.40 -10.37
CA GLU A 155 -8.21 23.78 -10.39
C GLU A 155 -6.75 23.85 -9.93
N GLY A 156 -5.88 24.50 -10.71
CA GLY A 156 -4.51 24.80 -10.30
C GLY A 156 -3.55 23.60 -10.27
N THR A 157 -3.58 22.75 -11.30
CA THR A 157 -2.59 21.65 -11.42
C THR A 157 -1.17 22.19 -11.51
N MET A 158 -0.36 21.82 -10.52
CA MET A 158 1.05 22.17 -10.46
C MET A 158 1.89 20.90 -10.57
N VAL A 159 2.66 20.77 -11.65
CA VAL A 159 3.67 19.70 -11.76
C VAL A 159 4.83 20.07 -10.85
N LEU A 160 5.10 19.22 -9.85
CA LEU A 160 6.16 19.41 -8.86
C LEU A 160 7.45 18.77 -9.34
N GLU A 161 7.37 17.53 -9.84
CA GLU A 161 8.52 16.74 -10.23
C GLU A 161 8.19 15.91 -11.47
N GLN A 162 9.19 15.68 -12.31
CA GLN A 162 9.12 14.71 -13.41
C GLN A 162 10.44 13.96 -13.50
N SER A 163 10.36 12.69 -13.84
CA SER A 163 11.53 11.84 -13.98
C SER A 163 12.05 11.84 -15.42
N GLY A 164 13.31 11.40 -15.57
CA GLY A 164 13.81 10.98 -16.88
C GLY A 164 13.10 9.70 -17.38
N VAL A 165 13.51 9.28 -18.58
CA VAL A 165 13.09 8.00 -19.16
C VAL A 165 13.94 6.88 -18.61
N PHE A 166 13.31 5.83 -18.06
CA PHE A 166 13.98 4.63 -17.57
C PHE A 166 13.54 3.42 -18.38
N GLU A 167 14.49 2.59 -18.79
CA GLU A 167 14.18 1.26 -19.33
C GLU A 167 14.10 0.25 -18.20
N ALA A 168 12.97 -0.45 -18.09
CA ALA A 168 12.77 -1.49 -17.09
C ALA A 168 13.15 -2.85 -17.65
N ASP A 169 14.41 -3.23 -17.46
CA ASP A 169 14.94 -4.49 -17.99
C ASP A 169 14.24 -5.74 -17.43
N GLY A 170 13.70 -5.66 -16.22
CA GLY A 170 12.90 -6.73 -15.62
C GLY A 170 11.48 -6.85 -16.20
N LEU A 171 11.00 -5.84 -16.92
CA LEU A 171 9.66 -5.78 -17.50
C LEU A 171 9.79 -5.78 -19.03
N ARG A 172 10.04 -6.97 -19.59
CA ARG A 172 10.29 -7.17 -21.03
C ARG A 172 9.28 -8.14 -21.63
N PHE A 173 8.69 -7.75 -22.76
CA PHE A 173 7.97 -8.69 -23.62
C PHE A 173 8.85 -9.08 -24.80
N ARG A 174 9.15 -10.39 -24.92
CA ARG A 174 10.12 -10.92 -25.89
C ARG A 174 11.49 -10.22 -25.72
N ASN A 175 11.83 -9.27 -26.60
CA ASN A 175 13.07 -8.49 -26.56
C ASN A 175 12.84 -6.99 -26.39
N ASN A 176 11.62 -6.55 -26.08
CA ASN A 176 11.27 -5.13 -25.97
C ASN A 176 11.10 -4.74 -24.49
N PRO A 177 12.03 -3.95 -23.91
CA PRO A 177 11.87 -3.43 -22.54
C PRO A 177 10.74 -2.42 -22.46
N ALA A 178 10.06 -2.43 -21.32
CA ALA A 178 9.13 -1.40 -20.97
C ALA A 178 9.88 -0.09 -20.70
N ILE A 179 9.24 1.02 -21.07
CA ILE A 179 9.75 2.35 -20.80
C ILE A 179 8.93 2.95 -19.69
N ILE A 180 9.59 3.45 -18.64
CA ILE A 180 8.94 4.03 -17.47
C ILE A 180 9.27 5.52 -17.38
N THR A 181 8.24 6.34 -17.17
CA THR A 181 8.39 7.72 -16.71
C THR A 181 7.45 7.96 -15.54
N THR A 182 7.84 8.88 -14.64
CA THR A 182 7.00 9.28 -13.51
C THR A 182 6.87 10.80 -13.44
N ALA A 183 5.74 11.26 -12.92
CA ALA A 183 5.47 12.66 -12.63
C ALA A 183 4.76 12.78 -11.29
N VAL A 184 5.01 13.88 -10.58
CA VAL A 184 4.32 14.22 -9.33
C VAL A 184 3.68 15.58 -9.50
N GLY A 185 2.39 15.68 -9.20
CA GLY A 185 1.63 16.91 -9.25
C GLY A 185 0.86 17.20 -7.97
N GLN A 186 0.38 18.42 -7.83
CA GLN A 186 -0.57 18.82 -6.80
C GLN A 186 -1.82 19.37 -7.48
N MET A 187 -2.98 18.96 -6.98
CA MET A 187 -4.27 19.16 -7.63
C MET A 187 -5.38 19.38 -6.58
N ALA A 188 -6.34 20.24 -6.87
CA ALA A 188 -7.57 20.37 -6.08
C ALA A 188 -8.68 19.54 -6.74
N ILE A 189 -9.08 18.43 -6.13
CA ILE A 189 -10.07 17.50 -6.69
C ILE A 189 -11.20 17.24 -5.70
N SER A 190 -12.44 17.14 -6.18
CA SER A 190 -13.56 16.66 -5.36
C SER A 190 -13.84 15.19 -5.70
N LYS A 191 -14.19 14.40 -4.67
CA LYS A 191 -14.55 13.00 -4.89
C LYS A 191 -16.02 12.93 -5.33
N GLY A 192 -16.32 12.11 -6.34
CA GLY A 192 -17.69 11.86 -6.80
C GLY A 192 -18.38 13.10 -7.38
N ARG A 193 -19.63 13.36 -6.94
CA ARG A 193 -20.48 14.45 -7.45
C ARG A 193 -20.64 15.60 -6.44
N GLN A 194 -19.62 15.86 -5.62
CA GLN A 194 -19.72 16.85 -4.53
C GLN A 194 -19.60 18.31 -4.99
N GLY A 195 -19.23 18.55 -6.25
CA GLY A 195 -19.03 19.89 -6.79
C GLY A 195 -17.72 20.52 -6.33
N ARG A 196 -17.50 21.78 -6.70
CA ARG A 196 -16.21 22.48 -6.50
C ARG A 196 -15.96 22.90 -5.05
N ASP A 197 -17.01 23.14 -4.27
CA ASP A 197 -16.89 23.63 -2.89
C ASP A 197 -16.37 22.57 -1.89
N ALA A 198 -16.29 21.29 -2.32
CA ALA A 198 -15.84 20.15 -1.52
C ALA A 198 -14.48 19.59 -1.99
N GLN A 199 -13.70 20.36 -2.75
CA GLN A 199 -12.39 19.93 -3.26
C GLN A 199 -11.37 19.73 -2.14
N ASN A 200 -10.73 18.58 -2.16
CA ASN A 200 -9.56 18.25 -1.36
C ASN A 200 -8.30 18.64 -2.12
N LEU A 201 -7.29 19.13 -1.40
CA LEU A 201 -5.96 19.31 -1.95
C LEU A 201 -5.22 17.98 -1.87
N VAL A 202 -4.82 17.44 -3.01
CA VAL A 202 -4.12 16.15 -3.09
C VAL A 202 -2.80 16.31 -3.82
N LYS A 203 -1.81 15.53 -3.40
CA LYS A 203 -0.63 15.24 -4.19
C LYS A 203 -0.87 13.96 -4.97
N VAL A 204 -0.56 13.98 -6.26
CA VAL A 204 -0.77 12.86 -7.19
C VAL A 204 0.59 12.41 -7.71
N TYR A 205 0.89 11.13 -7.54
CA TYR A 205 2.05 10.47 -8.11
C TYR A 205 1.57 9.60 -9.27
N LEU A 206 2.17 9.77 -10.45
CA LEU A 206 1.77 9.05 -11.65
C LEU A 206 2.99 8.42 -12.29
N ALA A 207 2.92 7.13 -12.60
CA ALA A 207 3.87 6.43 -13.45
C ALA A 207 3.18 5.94 -14.70
N ASN A 208 3.84 6.09 -15.84
CA ASN A 208 3.45 5.45 -17.08
C ASN A 208 4.49 4.41 -17.47
N LEU A 209 4.08 3.14 -17.53
CA LEU A 209 4.90 2.00 -17.95
C LEU A 209 4.44 1.58 -19.35
N ARG A 210 5.22 1.95 -20.36
CA ARG A 210 4.89 1.75 -21.78
C ARG A 210 5.34 0.36 -22.23
N LEU A 211 4.38 -0.54 -22.41
CA LEU A 211 4.57 -1.90 -22.90
C LEU A 211 4.43 -1.95 -24.42
N LYS A 212 5.41 -1.36 -25.14
CA LYS A 212 5.36 -1.25 -26.61
C LYS A 212 5.24 -2.60 -27.34
N GLY A 213 5.73 -3.68 -26.75
CA GLY A 213 5.64 -5.02 -27.33
C GLY A 213 4.21 -5.56 -27.46
N VAL A 214 3.28 -5.04 -26.67
CA VAL A 214 1.86 -5.42 -26.66
C VAL A 214 0.93 -4.21 -26.87
N ALA A 215 1.48 -3.06 -27.25
CA ALA A 215 0.75 -1.82 -27.49
C ALA A 215 -0.13 -1.35 -26.32
N THR A 216 0.38 -1.43 -25.09
CA THR A 216 -0.32 -0.98 -23.88
C THR A 216 0.50 0.06 -23.10
N ASP A 217 -0.14 1.12 -22.62
CA ASP A 217 0.38 2.00 -21.57
C ASP A 217 -0.27 1.57 -20.24
N VAL A 218 0.56 1.25 -19.23
CA VAL A 218 0.06 0.96 -17.88
C VAL A 218 0.26 2.18 -16.99
N LEU A 219 -0.84 2.76 -16.53
CA LEU A 219 -0.82 3.86 -15.59
C LEU A 219 -0.89 3.34 -14.16
N VAL A 220 0.03 3.82 -13.33
CA VAL A 220 -0.03 3.65 -11.87
C VAL A 220 -0.21 5.02 -11.27
N THR A 221 -1.35 5.26 -10.61
CA THR A 221 -1.69 6.57 -10.03
C THR A 221 -1.92 6.42 -8.54
N ALA A 222 -1.25 7.26 -7.76
CA ALA A 222 -1.31 7.28 -6.31
C ALA A 222 -1.75 8.67 -5.83
N TYR A 223 -2.77 8.71 -4.99
CA TYR A 223 -3.29 9.95 -4.40
C TYR A 223 -2.96 10.01 -2.92
N GLU A 224 -2.34 11.12 -2.52
CA GLU A 224 -2.04 11.47 -1.14
C GLU A 224 -2.77 12.76 -0.77
N PRO A 225 -3.82 12.69 0.07
CA PRO A 225 -4.50 13.88 0.58
C PRO A 225 -3.56 14.75 1.42
N MET A 226 -3.58 16.06 1.17
CA MET A 226 -2.86 17.07 1.94
C MET A 226 -3.81 17.91 2.79
N LEU A 227 -4.97 18.28 2.23
CA LEU A 227 -6.02 19.02 2.90
C LEU A 227 -7.38 18.42 2.55
N ILE A 228 -8.14 18.05 3.57
CA ILE A 228 -9.47 17.48 3.42
C ILE A 228 -10.50 18.55 3.76
N ASN A 229 -11.34 18.86 2.79
CA ASN A 229 -12.38 19.86 2.92
C ASN A 229 -13.47 19.35 3.88
N PRO A 230 -13.99 20.18 4.81
CA PRO A 230 -15.09 19.78 5.70
C PRO A 230 -16.36 19.29 4.99
N LEU A 231 -16.58 19.73 3.74
CA LEU A 231 -17.70 19.32 2.90
C LEU A 231 -17.41 18.06 2.08
N SER A 232 -16.18 17.54 2.12
CA SER A 232 -15.80 16.30 1.47
C SER A 232 -16.44 15.10 2.15
N GLU A 233 -16.78 14.07 1.37
CA GLU A 233 -17.44 12.86 1.87
C GLU A 233 -16.55 12.14 2.88
N THR A 234 -15.24 12.15 2.63
CA THR A 234 -14.28 11.51 3.50
C THR A 234 -14.02 12.30 4.79
N ALA A 235 -14.44 13.56 4.90
CA ALA A 235 -14.23 14.36 6.11
C ALA A 235 -14.84 13.72 7.37
N ALA A 236 -15.95 12.99 7.22
CA ALA A 236 -16.59 12.29 8.33
C ALA A 236 -15.80 11.05 8.80
N ALA A 237 -15.05 10.41 7.89
CA ALA A 237 -14.31 9.18 8.17
C ALA A 237 -12.88 9.45 8.69
N VAL A 238 -12.18 10.40 8.07
CA VAL A 238 -10.75 10.67 8.37
C VAL A 238 -10.51 12.02 9.07
N GLY A 239 -11.55 12.85 9.19
CA GLY A 239 -11.47 14.19 9.75
C GLY A 239 -11.16 15.25 8.70
N ALA A 240 -11.78 16.42 8.85
CA ALA A 240 -11.50 17.59 8.02
C ALA A 240 -10.22 18.31 8.47
N GLY A 241 -9.54 18.97 7.55
CA GLY A 241 -8.36 19.79 7.81
C GLY A 241 -7.08 19.20 7.21
N LEU A 242 -5.94 19.55 7.80
CA LEU A 242 -4.64 19.09 7.33
C LEU A 242 -4.51 17.59 7.56
N ALA A 243 -4.21 16.85 6.49
CA ALA A 243 -3.93 15.43 6.60
C ALA A 243 -2.60 15.22 7.33
N VAL A 244 -2.58 14.30 8.30
CA VAL A 244 -1.34 13.93 9.02
C VAL A 244 -0.51 13.05 8.10
N PRO A 245 0.75 13.39 7.75
CA PRO A 245 1.58 12.57 6.86
C PRO A 245 1.78 11.14 7.38
N ALA A 246 1.82 10.16 6.48
CA ALA A 246 1.90 8.73 6.85
C ALA A 246 3.13 8.41 7.71
N ALA A 247 4.27 9.04 7.40
CA ALA A 247 5.52 8.91 8.18
C ALA A 247 5.34 9.27 9.66
N GLN A 248 4.50 10.25 9.97
CA GLN A 248 4.24 10.68 11.36
C GLN A 248 3.34 9.70 12.11
N THR A 249 2.62 8.85 11.39
CA THR A 249 1.80 7.77 11.93
C THR A 249 2.51 6.42 11.87
N GLY A 250 3.82 6.38 11.61
CA GLY A 250 4.59 5.13 11.53
C GLY A 250 4.21 4.25 10.33
N ARG A 251 3.58 4.83 9.30
CA ARG A 251 3.18 4.12 8.08
C ARG A 251 4.07 4.51 6.92
N LEU A 252 4.22 3.59 5.95
CA LEU A 252 5.00 3.83 4.75
C LEU A 252 4.43 5.04 3.96
N PRO A 253 5.25 6.08 3.67
CA PRO A 253 4.81 7.26 2.90
C PRO A 253 4.28 6.89 1.51
N MET A 254 3.32 7.66 0.99
CA MET A 254 2.74 7.36 -0.33
C MET A 254 3.78 7.37 -1.46
N ALA A 255 4.80 8.22 -1.37
CA ALA A 255 5.91 8.22 -2.32
C ALA A 255 6.69 6.88 -2.33
N GLU A 256 6.87 6.24 -1.17
CA GLU A 256 7.56 4.96 -1.04
C GLU A 256 6.64 3.79 -1.47
N VAL A 257 5.35 3.87 -1.12
CA VAL A 257 4.32 2.94 -1.64
C VAL A 257 4.31 2.95 -3.16
N PHE A 258 4.24 4.14 -3.75
CA PHE A 258 4.23 4.35 -5.20
C PHE A 258 5.51 3.81 -5.84
N LYS A 259 6.68 4.14 -5.29
CA LYS A 259 7.97 3.64 -5.77
C LYS A 259 8.04 2.11 -5.69
N SER A 260 7.60 1.51 -4.59
CA SER A 260 7.53 0.05 -4.42
C SER A 260 6.61 -0.56 -5.48
N ALA A 261 5.40 -0.03 -5.65
CA ALA A 261 4.42 -0.54 -6.60
C ALA A 261 4.94 -0.52 -8.05
N VAL A 262 5.59 0.58 -8.46
CA VAL A 262 6.15 0.74 -9.81
C VAL A 262 7.39 -0.14 -10.03
N SER A 263 8.31 -0.17 -9.07
CA SER A 263 9.59 -0.91 -9.23
C SER A 263 9.43 -2.43 -9.13
N SER A 264 8.42 -2.91 -8.42
CA SER A 264 8.08 -4.33 -8.29
C SER A 264 7.08 -4.83 -9.33
N PHE A 265 6.56 -3.94 -10.18
CA PHE A 265 5.57 -4.28 -11.18
C PHE A 265 6.10 -5.35 -12.13
N LYS A 266 5.42 -6.49 -12.19
CA LYS A 266 5.80 -7.63 -13.01
C LYS A 266 4.60 -8.24 -13.70
N VAL A 267 4.72 -8.48 -15.00
CA VAL A 267 3.77 -9.28 -15.77
C VAL A 267 4.21 -10.75 -15.69
N ASN A 268 3.37 -11.59 -15.10
CA ASN A 268 3.56 -13.04 -15.05
C ASN A 268 2.89 -13.73 -16.25
N ASP A 269 1.74 -13.22 -16.70
CA ASP A 269 1.01 -13.76 -17.85
C ASP A 269 0.73 -12.66 -18.88
N TRP A 270 1.44 -12.73 -20.00
CA TRP A 270 1.31 -11.77 -21.10
C TRP A 270 0.08 -12.04 -21.98
N SER A 271 -0.62 -13.16 -21.82
CA SER A 271 -1.87 -13.44 -22.54
C SER A 271 -2.99 -12.46 -22.16
N LEU A 272 -2.84 -11.76 -21.02
CA LEU A 272 -3.71 -10.66 -20.59
C LEU A 272 -3.91 -9.60 -21.69
N PHE A 273 -2.86 -9.28 -22.44
CA PHE A 273 -2.89 -8.27 -23.51
C PHE A 273 -3.42 -8.82 -24.85
N GLY A 274 -4.02 -10.01 -24.82
CA GLY A 274 -4.50 -10.74 -25.98
C GLY A 274 -3.56 -11.87 -26.41
N ALA A 275 -4.13 -12.90 -27.02
CA ALA A 275 -3.38 -14.02 -27.57
C ALA A 275 -2.52 -13.54 -28.75
N VAL A 276 -1.25 -13.26 -28.51
CA VAL A 276 -0.31 -12.96 -29.60
C VAL A 276 0.24 -14.29 -30.14
N ALA A 277 -0.12 -14.59 -31.38
CA ALA A 277 0.47 -15.65 -32.19
C ALA A 277 2.01 -15.57 -32.30
#